data_AF-A0A7Y5HIE9-F1
#
_entry.id   AF-A0A7Y5HIE9-F1
#
_cell.length_a   1.000
_cell.length_b   1.000
_cell.length_c   1.000
_cell.angle_alpha   90.00
_cell.angle_beta   90.00
_cell.angle_gamma   90.00
#
_symmetry.space_group_name_H-M   'P 1'
#
loop_
_entity.id
_entity.type
_entity.pdbx_description
1 polymer ?
#
loop_
_entity_poly.entity_id
_entity_poly.type
_entity_poly.pdbx_seq_one_letter_code
_entity_poly.pdbx_strand_id
1 'polypeptide(L)'
;MSPTLLLPAAASLQLMDPRLSTVVVLLLALVLFATEWVRHDITAMIVVLSLYFLGVLDAGEATAGLGNPVVIVIAAMFVIGHAILKTGAASRIEKGVMALGGRGEGGIIAVSFLGVALVSAFVQNIAAIVLMVPAVIGVARARGLSASRLLMPLAAASLTGGMCTLIGSPAALALDAKLRGLASDRADLAPLGMFETTAVGVAMTLLAVLYYSLLGPRILPARRREESLSETYAVNRFLAEVLLRPGSDLAGRKLVEADLPRRYGVVALGIVRGGKVLEAPDPWTVIHPEDVLLVQGDSAAILRLRRDHAGELLPRVEIGDRVLSSAEFVMAEVMLSPGSRLVNRSLRELDIPGDFGLGVLAVARHGEHIVTELGDLRLRVGDVVLVQGHVEGVERFRRSPDWVVLQEAAGGGVRRRHAVASVAVLAAVVGLALLEVPLAFAAVAGVISLVILGIIRRREIYEAIEWPVVILIAGILPLGTAMQKTGLASSIAGFLADTFGSLGPRGAIAVLYLIGTLLTGFLNNAALTLMLAPIAVELSAELGVSPRPLLFAVVLGASADFLTPVGQSNALVMGPGQYRFRDYVRAGAPLTLLCFLAAMVLIPWLWPLQPGP
;
A
#
# COMPACT_ATOMS: atom_id res chain seq x y z
N MET A 1 39.39 38.29 -10.90
CA MET A 1 38.80 37.40 -9.87
C MET A 1 38.85 35.99 -10.41
N SER A 2 39.79 35.21 -9.92
CA SER A 2 40.20 33.90 -10.43
C SER A 2 39.17 32.82 -10.06
N PRO A 3 38.76 31.95 -10.99
CA PRO A 3 37.88 30.82 -10.70
C PRO A 3 38.73 29.62 -10.28
N THR A 4 39.36 29.67 -9.11
CA THR A 4 40.29 28.60 -8.65
C THR A 4 40.10 28.15 -7.21
N LEU A 5 39.02 28.55 -6.53
CA LEU A 5 38.83 28.29 -5.10
C LEU A 5 37.75 27.24 -4.72
N LEU A 6 37.09 26.59 -5.69
CA LEU A 6 36.09 25.53 -5.40
C LEU A 6 36.57 24.10 -5.71
N LEU A 7 37.81 23.91 -6.20
CA LEU A 7 38.34 22.61 -6.60
C LEU A 7 39.03 21.73 -5.52
N PRO A 8 39.45 22.20 -4.31
CA PRO A 8 40.20 21.32 -3.41
C PRO A 8 39.37 20.18 -2.80
N ALA A 9 38.08 20.41 -2.52
CA ALA A 9 37.22 19.43 -1.85
C ALA A 9 36.78 18.28 -2.79
N ALA A 10 36.51 18.59 -4.07
CA ALA A 10 36.16 17.59 -5.08
C ALA A 10 37.37 16.71 -5.45
N ALA A 11 38.58 17.29 -5.51
CA ALA A 11 39.81 16.53 -5.75
C ALA A 11 40.17 15.61 -4.57
N SER A 12 39.85 15.99 -3.32
CA SER A 12 40.07 15.14 -2.15
C SER A 12 39.10 13.95 -2.02
N LEU A 13 37.90 14.04 -2.61
CA LEU A 13 36.94 12.93 -2.66
C LEU A 13 37.31 11.86 -3.70
N GLN A 14 38.08 12.23 -4.73
CA GLN A 14 38.61 11.31 -5.74
C GLN A 14 39.81 10.45 -5.25
N LEU A 15 40.28 10.66 -4.01
CA LEU A 15 41.40 9.90 -3.42
C LEU A 15 40.97 8.63 -2.66
N MET A 16 39.67 8.38 -2.48
CA MET A 16 39.20 7.14 -1.87
C MET A 16 39.19 6.01 -2.91
N ASP A 17 39.74 4.85 -2.54
CA ASP A 17 39.64 3.61 -3.34
C ASP A 17 38.18 3.42 -3.81
N PRO A 18 37.92 3.30 -5.12
CA PRO A 18 36.58 3.11 -5.65
C PRO A 18 35.79 2.00 -4.93
N ARG A 19 36.47 0.93 -4.50
CA ARG A 19 35.88 -0.14 -3.69
C ARG A 19 35.36 0.36 -2.35
N LEU A 20 36.20 1.07 -1.60
CA LEU A 20 35.84 1.61 -0.29
C LEU A 20 34.69 2.62 -0.42
N SER A 21 34.75 3.48 -1.44
CA SER A 21 33.68 4.43 -1.78
C SER A 21 32.34 3.72 -2.01
N THR A 22 32.32 2.64 -2.81
CA THR A 22 31.10 1.86 -3.03
C THR A 22 30.62 1.14 -1.77
N VAL A 23 31.51 0.60 -0.93
CA VAL A 23 31.13 -0.02 0.35
C VAL A 23 30.48 1.00 1.28
N VAL A 24 31.07 2.18 1.43
CA VAL A 24 30.52 3.25 2.28
C VAL A 24 29.15 3.69 1.77
N VAL A 25 29.00 3.89 0.46
CA VAL A 25 27.70 4.26 -0.14
C VAL A 25 26.68 3.14 0.04
N LEU A 26 27.07 1.86 -0.11
CA LEU A 26 26.18 0.72 0.07
C LEU A 26 25.68 0.59 1.51
N LEU A 27 26.59 0.74 2.49
CA LEU A 27 26.22 0.72 3.91
C LEU A 27 25.30 1.89 4.27
N LEU A 28 25.60 3.08 3.77
CA LEU A 28 24.73 4.24 3.94
C LEU A 28 23.37 4.01 3.30
N ALA A 29 23.32 3.44 2.09
CA ALA A 29 22.08 3.10 1.40
C ALA A 29 21.25 2.10 2.22
N LEU A 30 21.88 1.05 2.74
CA LEU A 30 21.23 0.04 3.58
C LEU A 30 20.61 0.67 4.83
N VAL A 31 21.33 1.57 5.50
CA VAL A 31 20.83 2.30 6.67
C VAL A 31 19.67 3.23 6.28
N LEU A 32 19.80 4.00 5.20
CA LEU A 32 18.77 4.94 4.75
C LEU A 32 17.49 4.22 4.30
N PHE A 33 17.61 3.09 3.61
CA PHE A 33 16.45 2.28 3.23
C PHE A 33 15.81 1.64 4.46
N ALA A 34 16.59 1.02 5.35
CA ALA A 34 16.05 0.32 6.52
C ALA A 34 15.42 1.26 7.57
N THR A 35 15.95 2.49 7.70
CA THR A 35 15.42 3.49 8.64
C THR A 35 14.25 4.29 8.06
N GLU A 36 14.08 4.29 6.74
CA GLU A 36 13.14 5.14 5.99
C GLU A 36 13.14 6.63 6.42
N TRP A 37 14.24 7.12 6.99
CA TRP A 37 14.37 8.53 7.38
C TRP A 37 14.23 9.47 6.19
N VAL A 38 14.70 9.00 5.05
CA VAL A 38 14.54 9.64 3.75
C VAL A 38 13.70 8.70 2.90
N ARG A 39 12.77 9.25 2.11
CA ARG A 39 11.96 8.47 1.19
C ARG A 39 12.85 7.66 0.25
N HIS A 40 12.47 6.40 -0.01
CA HIS A 40 13.30 5.44 -0.75
C HIS A 40 13.69 5.93 -2.16
N ASP A 41 12.84 6.70 -2.82
CA ASP A 41 13.10 7.29 -4.14
C ASP A 41 14.25 8.31 -4.09
N ILE A 42 14.23 9.16 -3.07
CA ILE A 42 15.30 10.13 -2.82
C ILE A 42 16.58 9.41 -2.40
N THR A 43 16.50 8.37 -1.57
CA THR A 43 17.65 7.55 -1.19
C THR A 43 18.36 6.97 -2.41
N ALA A 44 17.63 6.43 -3.39
CA ALA A 44 18.24 5.94 -4.63
C ALA A 44 18.93 7.04 -5.44
N MET A 45 18.36 8.25 -5.49
CA MET A 45 19.02 9.39 -6.14
C MET A 45 20.30 9.81 -5.40
N ILE A 46 20.28 9.83 -4.06
CA ILE A 46 21.48 10.10 -3.24
C ILE A 46 22.57 9.08 -3.56
N VAL A 47 22.22 7.79 -3.66
CA VAL A 47 23.17 6.71 -3.99
C VAL A 47 23.83 6.94 -5.34
N VAL A 48 23.05 7.17 -6.41
CA VAL A 48 23.61 7.40 -7.76
C VAL A 48 24.49 8.64 -7.80
N LEU A 49 24.00 9.75 -7.24
CA LEU A 49 24.76 11.00 -7.21
C LEU A 49 26.07 10.84 -6.43
N SER A 50 26.03 10.14 -5.30
CA SER A 50 27.23 9.84 -4.51
C SER A 50 28.24 9.03 -5.32
N LEU A 51 27.80 7.97 -6.00
CA LEU A 51 28.66 7.14 -6.84
C LEU A 51 29.24 7.90 -8.04
N TYR A 52 28.48 8.81 -8.64
CA TYR A 52 28.94 9.67 -9.72
C TYR A 52 29.99 10.68 -9.23
N PHE A 53 29.71 11.42 -8.15
CA PHE A 53 30.64 12.43 -7.63
C PHE A 53 31.91 11.82 -7.01
N LEU A 54 31.83 10.59 -6.50
CA LEU A 54 32.99 9.81 -6.05
C LEU A 54 33.79 9.18 -7.21
N GLY A 55 33.35 9.38 -8.46
CA GLY A 55 34.06 8.90 -9.65
C GLY A 55 33.96 7.39 -9.89
N VAL A 56 33.07 6.68 -9.19
CA VAL A 56 32.83 5.25 -9.42
C VAL A 56 32.07 5.04 -10.73
N LEU A 57 31.07 5.89 -10.97
CA LEU A 57 30.23 5.87 -12.16
C LEU A 57 30.50 7.08 -13.05
N ASP A 58 30.48 6.88 -14.36
CA ASP A 58 30.40 7.98 -15.32
C ASP A 58 28.96 8.49 -15.50
N ALA A 59 28.78 9.57 -16.27
CA ALA A 59 27.47 10.19 -16.47
C ALA A 59 26.49 9.28 -17.23
N GLY A 60 26.98 8.45 -18.16
CA GLY A 60 26.17 7.49 -18.90
C GLY A 60 25.69 6.36 -17.99
N GLU A 61 26.60 5.77 -17.22
CA GLU A 61 26.31 4.72 -16.24
C GLU A 61 25.33 5.21 -15.16
N ALA A 62 25.51 6.45 -14.66
CA ALA A 62 24.64 7.04 -13.65
C ALA A 62 23.22 7.31 -14.16
N THR A 63 23.05 7.61 -15.45
CA THR A 63 21.73 7.91 -16.05
C THR A 63 21.09 6.74 -16.77
N ALA A 64 21.80 5.62 -16.93
CA ALA A 64 21.35 4.44 -17.68
C ALA A 64 20.00 3.88 -17.19
N GLY A 65 19.72 3.99 -15.88
CA GLY A 65 18.47 3.50 -15.32
C GLY A 65 17.23 4.27 -15.79
N LEU A 66 17.35 5.56 -16.15
CA LEU A 66 16.22 6.38 -16.63
C LEU A 66 15.73 5.96 -18.03
N GLY A 67 16.63 5.43 -18.86
CA GLY A 67 16.33 4.93 -20.20
C GLY A 67 15.90 3.46 -20.25
N ASN A 68 15.80 2.79 -19.10
CA ASN A 68 15.53 1.36 -19.07
C ASN A 68 14.07 1.06 -19.48
N PRO A 69 13.83 0.18 -20.48
CA PRO A 69 12.47 -0.15 -20.92
C PRO A 69 11.55 -0.65 -19.81
N VAL A 70 12.09 -1.29 -18.77
CA VAL A 70 11.29 -1.80 -17.65
C VAL A 70 10.75 -0.68 -16.78
N VAL A 71 11.46 0.44 -16.66
CA VAL A 71 10.94 1.65 -15.96
C VAL A 71 9.68 2.17 -16.66
N ILE A 72 9.66 2.12 -18.00
CA ILE A 72 8.48 2.46 -18.81
C ILE A 72 7.34 1.45 -18.57
N VAL A 73 7.65 0.14 -18.55
CA VAL A 73 6.68 -0.91 -18.22
C VAL A 73 6.03 -0.65 -16.87
N ILE A 74 6.82 -0.40 -15.84
CA ILE A 74 6.32 -0.14 -14.47
C ILE A 74 5.36 1.05 -14.46
N ALA A 75 5.75 2.17 -15.05
CA ALA A 75 4.89 3.36 -15.13
C ALA A 75 3.57 3.07 -15.88
N ALA A 76 3.64 2.38 -17.02
CA ALA A 76 2.44 2.03 -17.78
C ALA A 76 1.55 1.03 -17.03
N MET A 77 2.12 0.07 -16.29
CA MET A 77 1.38 -0.90 -15.48
C MET A 77 0.68 -0.26 -14.30
N PHE A 78 1.24 0.78 -13.68
CA PHE A 78 0.53 1.57 -12.68
C PHE A 78 -0.74 2.20 -13.26
N VAL A 79 -0.67 2.75 -14.47
CA VAL A 79 -1.83 3.34 -15.15
C VAL A 79 -2.88 2.28 -15.52
N ILE A 80 -2.47 1.14 -16.07
CA ILE A 80 -3.39 0.04 -16.40
C ILE A 80 -4.02 -0.54 -15.13
N GLY A 81 -3.22 -0.74 -14.08
CA GLY A 81 -3.68 -1.13 -12.75
C GLY A 81 -4.75 -0.16 -12.25
N HIS A 82 -4.47 1.14 -12.25
CA HIS A 82 -5.43 2.18 -11.86
C HIS A 82 -6.74 2.13 -12.68
N ALA A 83 -6.68 1.87 -13.99
CA ALA A 83 -7.87 1.65 -14.82
C ALA A 83 -8.73 0.48 -14.32
N ILE A 84 -8.08 -0.64 -14.00
CA ILE A 84 -8.74 -1.84 -13.48
C ILE A 84 -9.37 -1.55 -12.12
N LEU A 85 -8.67 -0.82 -11.24
CA LEU A 85 -9.16 -0.40 -9.94
C LEU A 85 -10.43 0.47 -10.08
N LYS A 86 -10.35 1.50 -10.92
CA LYS A 86 -11.41 2.52 -11.10
C LYS A 86 -12.69 1.97 -11.72
N THR A 87 -12.58 0.96 -12.57
CA THR A 87 -13.74 0.44 -13.32
C THR A 87 -14.57 -0.61 -12.57
N GLY A 88 -14.18 -0.95 -11.34
CA GLY A 88 -14.95 -1.81 -10.46
C GLY A 88 -14.85 -3.30 -10.76
N ALA A 89 -13.79 -3.74 -11.46
CA ALA A 89 -13.49 -5.15 -11.66
C ALA A 89 -13.45 -5.91 -10.32
N ALA A 90 -12.94 -5.26 -9.26
CA ALA A 90 -12.91 -5.79 -7.89
C ALA A 90 -14.28 -6.12 -7.30
N SER A 91 -15.31 -5.32 -7.58
CA SER A 91 -16.67 -5.55 -7.07
C SER A 91 -17.32 -6.83 -7.62
N ARG A 92 -16.83 -7.37 -8.75
CA ARG A 92 -17.24 -8.69 -9.24
C ARG A 92 -16.57 -9.82 -8.48
N ILE A 93 -15.35 -9.59 -7.99
CA ILE A 93 -14.62 -10.57 -7.16
C ILE A 93 -15.35 -10.73 -5.82
N GLU A 94 -15.82 -9.64 -5.21
CA GLU A 94 -16.66 -9.69 -4.00
C GLU A 94 -17.91 -10.57 -4.17
N LYS A 95 -18.65 -10.39 -5.27
CA LYS A 95 -19.80 -11.25 -5.61
C LYS A 95 -19.40 -12.70 -5.88
N GLY A 96 -18.26 -12.91 -6.54
CA GLY A 96 -17.69 -14.24 -6.78
C GLY A 96 -17.33 -14.94 -5.47
N VAL A 97 -16.70 -14.24 -4.53
CA VAL A 97 -16.38 -14.73 -3.19
C VAL A 97 -17.66 -15.09 -2.43
N MET A 98 -18.69 -14.26 -2.50
CA MET A 98 -19.97 -14.53 -1.84
C MET A 98 -20.72 -15.72 -2.44
N ALA A 99 -20.62 -15.95 -3.75
CA ALA A 99 -21.28 -17.04 -4.47
C ALA A 99 -20.52 -18.39 -4.39
N LEU A 100 -19.18 -18.35 -4.43
CA LEU A 100 -18.30 -19.54 -4.47
C LEU A 100 -17.72 -19.90 -3.10
N GLY A 101 -17.69 -18.95 -2.15
CA GLY A 101 -17.21 -19.18 -0.79
C GLY A 101 -18.12 -20.20 -0.09
N GLY A 102 -17.56 -21.38 0.20
CA GLY A 102 -18.25 -22.47 0.89
C GLY A 102 -18.86 -22.05 2.24
N ARG A 103 -19.55 -22.98 2.91
CA ARG A 103 -20.22 -22.71 4.20
C ARG A 103 -19.24 -22.51 5.37
N GLY A 104 -17.99 -22.96 5.25
CA GLY A 104 -16.96 -22.89 6.29
C GLY A 104 -15.98 -21.72 6.12
N GLU A 105 -15.43 -21.25 7.23
CA GLU A 105 -14.47 -20.15 7.30
C GLU A 105 -13.23 -20.36 6.40
N GLY A 106 -12.66 -21.57 6.39
CA GLY A 106 -11.52 -21.90 5.52
C GLY A 106 -11.82 -21.76 4.02
N GLY A 107 -13.06 -22.03 3.62
CA GLY A 107 -13.51 -21.82 2.24
C GLY A 107 -13.62 -20.33 1.88
N ILE A 108 -14.07 -19.50 2.82
CA ILE A 108 -14.14 -18.04 2.63
C ILE A 108 -12.72 -17.46 2.55
N ILE A 109 -11.80 -17.90 3.41
CA ILE A 109 -10.37 -17.56 3.35
C ILE A 109 -9.82 -17.94 1.97
N ALA A 110 -10.04 -19.18 1.52
CA ALA A 110 -9.48 -19.68 0.27
C ALA A 110 -9.95 -18.89 -0.96
N VAL A 111 -11.26 -18.64 -1.08
CA VAL A 111 -11.81 -17.92 -2.25
C VAL A 111 -11.40 -16.45 -2.22
N SER A 112 -11.36 -15.81 -1.05
CA SER A 112 -10.86 -14.44 -0.91
C SER A 112 -9.38 -14.36 -1.30
N PHE A 113 -8.56 -15.28 -0.80
CA PHE A 113 -7.14 -15.39 -1.10
C PHE A 113 -6.91 -15.56 -2.61
N LEU A 114 -7.57 -16.52 -3.24
CA LEU A 114 -7.41 -16.77 -4.69
C LEU A 114 -7.87 -15.58 -5.54
N GLY A 115 -8.96 -14.92 -5.15
CA GLY A 115 -9.43 -13.72 -5.85
C GLY A 115 -8.39 -12.60 -5.83
N VAL A 116 -7.71 -12.41 -4.69
CA VAL A 116 -6.67 -11.38 -4.53
C VAL A 116 -5.41 -11.78 -5.26
N ALA A 117 -4.97 -13.03 -5.11
CA ALA A 117 -3.78 -13.54 -5.78
C ALA A 117 -3.91 -13.40 -7.31
N LEU A 118 -5.10 -13.65 -7.86
CA LEU A 118 -5.38 -13.46 -9.28
C LEU A 118 -5.27 -12.00 -9.73
N VAL A 119 -5.78 -11.05 -8.92
CA VAL A 119 -5.62 -9.61 -9.21
C VAL A 119 -4.15 -9.21 -9.13
N SER A 120 -3.47 -9.64 -8.07
CA SER A 120 -2.06 -9.32 -7.81
C SER A 120 -1.11 -9.92 -8.84
N ALA A 121 -1.52 -10.99 -9.52
CA ALA A 121 -0.76 -11.56 -10.62
C ALA A 121 -0.62 -10.61 -11.81
N PHE A 122 -1.43 -9.55 -11.92
CA PHE A 122 -1.37 -8.58 -13.03
C PHE A 122 -1.39 -7.12 -12.59
N VAL A 123 -1.72 -6.87 -11.32
CA VAL A 123 -1.74 -5.54 -10.70
C VAL A 123 -0.75 -5.56 -9.55
N GLN A 124 -0.02 -4.46 -9.36
CA GLN A 124 0.97 -4.36 -8.29
C GLN A 124 0.37 -4.67 -6.90
N ASN A 125 1.14 -5.37 -6.07
CA ASN A 125 0.69 -5.90 -4.78
C ASN A 125 -0.03 -4.86 -3.88
N ILE A 126 0.49 -3.62 -3.83
CA ILE A 126 -0.10 -2.53 -3.04
C ILE A 126 -1.48 -2.13 -3.57
N ALA A 127 -1.57 -1.89 -4.88
CA ALA A 127 -2.82 -1.55 -5.56
C ALA A 127 -3.86 -2.66 -5.41
N ALA A 128 -3.44 -3.93 -5.48
CA ALA A 128 -4.32 -5.07 -5.25
C ALA A 128 -4.85 -5.10 -3.80
N ILE A 129 -4.01 -4.85 -2.79
CA ILE A 129 -4.46 -4.81 -1.39
C ILE A 129 -5.41 -3.64 -1.14
N VAL A 130 -5.03 -2.43 -1.52
CA VAL A 130 -5.85 -1.21 -1.30
C VAL A 130 -7.26 -1.39 -1.86
N LEU A 131 -7.36 -2.02 -3.02
CA LEU A 131 -8.62 -2.35 -3.66
C LEU A 131 -9.43 -3.41 -2.92
N MET A 132 -8.75 -4.44 -2.42
CA MET A 132 -9.40 -5.64 -1.91
C MET A 132 -9.71 -5.55 -0.41
N VAL A 133 -9.05 -4.69 0.36
CA VAL A 133 -9.32 -4.51 1.79
C VAL A 133 -10.80 -4.18 2.05
N PRO A 134 -11.41 -3.14 1.43
CA PRO A 134 -12.83 -2.84 1.66
C PRO A 134 -13.76 -4.00 1.27
N ALA A 135 -13.47 -4.67 0.15
CA ALA A 135 -14.26 -5.81 -0.33
C ALA A 135 -14.18 -7.01 0.63
N VAL A 136 -12.99 -7.32 1.15
CA VAL A 136 -12.77 -8.42 2.10
C VAL A 136 -13.41 -8.12 3.46
N ILE A 137 -13.37 -6.86 3.92
CA ILE A 137 -14.10 -6.43 5.12
C ILE A 137 -15.62 -6.60 4.92
N GLY A 138 -16.14 -6.20 3.76
CA GLY A 138 -17.54 -6.42 3.38
C GLY A 138 -17.95 -7.91 3.44
N VAL A 139 -17.12 -8.80 2.90
CA VAL A 139 -17.31 -10.25 2.98
C VAL A 139 -17.26 -10.76 4.42
N ALA A 140 -16.31 -10.27 5.23
CA ALA A 140 -16.19 -10.64 6.64
C ALA A 140 -17.50 -10.34 7.38
N ARG A 141 -18.01 -9.12 7.22
CA ARG A 141 -19.26 -8.66 7.85
C ARG A 141 -20.47 -9.44 7.38
N ALA A 142 -20.63 -9.63 6.06
CA ALA A 142 -21.75 -10.38 5.48
C ALA A 142 -21.79 -11.85 5.93
N ARG A 143 -20.64 -12.44 6.26
CA ARG A 143 -20.51 -13.81 6.77
C ARG A 143 -20.34 -13.88 8.29
N GLY A 144 -20.40 -12.75 9.01
CA GLY A 144 -20.25 -12.69 10.46
C GLY A 144 -18.87 -13.09 11.00
N LEU A 145 -17.82 -12.98 10.18
CA LEU A 145 -16.42 -13.25 10.54
C LEU A 145 -15.71 -11.95 10.96
N SER A 146 -14.67 -12.06 11.78
CA SER A 146 -13.78 -10.92 12.08
C SER A 146 -12.85 -10.65 10.89
N ALA A 147 -12.69 -9.39 10.48
CA ALA A 147 -11.79 -8.98 9.39
C ALA A 147 -10.34 -9.46 9.61
N SER A 148 -9.90 -9.52 10.88
CA SER A 148 -8.60 -10.06 11.29
C SER A 148 -8.35 -11.54 10.90
N ARG A 149 -9.37 -12.28 10.43
CA ARG A 149 -9.18 -13.64 9.89
C ARG A 149 -8.98 -13.69 8.39
N LEU A 150 -9.23 -12.59 7.68
CA LEU A 150 -9.11 -12.52 6.22
C LEU A 150 -8.01 -11.56 5.76
N LEU A 151 -7.69 -10.53 6.55
CA LEU A 151 -6.78 -9.45 6.14
C LEU A 151 -5.28 -9.84 6.10
N MET A 152 -4.80 -10.68 7.02
CA MET A 152 -3.42 -11.21 6.94
C MET A 152 -3.26 -12.23 5.79
N PRO A 153 -4.19 -13.18 5.57
CA PRO A 153 -4.21 -13.97 4.34
C PRO A 153 -4.27 -13.13 3.07
N LEU A 154 -5.02 -12.01 3.08
CA LEU A 154 -5.10 -11.07 1.96
C LEU A 154 -3.73 -10.48 1.60
N ALA A 155 -2.93 -10.05 2.59
CA ALA A 155 -1.59 -9.54 2.33
C ALA A 155 -0.69 -10.62 1.73
N ALA A 156 -0.68 -11.83 2.29
CA ALA A 156 0.07 -12.95 1.76
C ALA A 156 -0.36 -13.33 0.33
N ALA A 157 -1.66 -13.28 0.03
CA ALA A 157 -2.20 -13.52 -1.30
C ALA A 157 -1.69 -12.53 -2.34
N SER A 158 -1.57 -11.25 -1.96
CA SER A 158 -0.99 -10.25 -2.85
C SER A 158 0.48 -10.56 -3.18
N LEU A 159 1.25 -10.98 -2.18
CA LEU A 159 2.67 -11.26 -2.34
C LEU A 159 2.90 -12.51 -3.20
N THR A 160 2.25 -13.63 -2.87
CA THR A 160 2.40 -14.87 -3.64
C THR A 160 1.75 -14.79 -5.01
N GLY A 161 0.61 -14.08 -5.14
CA GLY A 161 -0.04 -13.83 -6.41
C GLY A 161 0.83 -13.00 -7.34
N GLY A 162 1.50 -11.97 -6.81
CA GLY A 162 2.47 -11.17 -7.57
C GLY A 162 3.65 -11.97 -8.10
N MET A 163 4.04 -13.07 -7.43
CA MET A 163 5.11 -13.96 -7.93
C MET A 163 4.71 -14.74 -9.20
N CYS A 164 3.41 -14.83 -9.54
CA CYS A 164 2.93 -15.62 -10.66
C CYS A 164 3.31 -15.04 -12.03
N THR A 165 3.55 -13.74 -12.15
CA THR A 165 3.95 -13.15 -13.43
C THR A 165 5.06 -12.13 -13.23
N LEU A 166 5.76 -11.84 -14.32
CA LEU A 166 6.78 -10.79 -14.35
C LEU A 166 6.21 -9.43 -13.86
N ILE A 167 4.98 -9.09 -14.26
CA ILE A 167 4.38 -7.76 -13.99
C ILE A 167 3.87 -7.64 -12.55
N GLY A 168 3.39 -8.75 -11.96
CA GLY A 168 2.83 -8.73 -10.61
C GLY A 168 3.88 -8.45 -9.53
N SER A 169 5.13 -8.85 -9.74
CA SER A 169 6.20 -8.73 -8.75
C SER A 169 7.17 -7.58 -9.06
N PRO A 170 7.28 -6.56 -8.17
CA PRO A 170 8.31 -5.53 -8.29
C PRO A 170 9.74 -6.10 -8.30
N ALA A 171 10.00 -7.19 -7.57
CA ALA A 171 11.29 -7.88 -7.57
C ALA A 171 11.59 -8.50 -8.94
N ALA A 172 10.61 -9.16 -9.56
CA ALA A 172 10.78 -9.76 -10.88
C ALA A 172 11.02 -8.69 -11.97
N LEU A 173 10.26 -7.58 -11.96
CA LEU A 173 10.51 -6.45 -12.85
C LEU A 173 11.91 -5.87 -12.65
N ALA A 174 12.32 -5.67 -11.40
CA ALA A 174 13.64 -5.13 -11.09
C ALA A 174 14.75 -6.06 -11.60
N LEU A 175 14.61 -7.38 -11.43
CA LEU A 175 15.56 -8.34 -12.00
C LEU A 175 15.59 -8.26 -13.54
N ASP A 176 14.44 -8.27 -14.20
CA ASP A 176 14.36 -8.17 -15.67
C ASP A 176 15.01 -6.88 -16.19
N ALA A 177 14.84 -5.77 -15.45
CA ALA A 177 15.48 -4.50 -15.77
C ALA A 177 17.02 -4.61 -15.78
N LYS A 178 17.59 -5.35 -14.82
CA LYS A 178 19.04 -5.63 -14.76
C LYS A 178 19.46 -6.61 -15.84
N LEU A 179 18.72 -7.69 -16.05
CA LEU A 179 19.06 -8.72 -17.04
C LEU A 179 19.06 -8.17 -18.46
N ARG A 180 18.11 -7.31 -18.84
CA ARG A 180 18.11 -6.65 -20.16
C ARG A 180 19.34 -5.79 -20.40
N GLY A 181 19.93 -5.22 -19.36
CA GLY A 181 21.20 -4.49 -19.45
C GLY A 181 22.43 -5.38 -19.59
N LEU A 182 22.33 -6.67 -19.22
CA LEU A 182 23.41 -7.66 -19.31
C LEU A 182 23.25 -8.63 -20.49
N ALA A 183 22.04 -8.72 -21.05
CA ALA A 183 21.67 -9.70 -22.07
C ALA A 183 22.46 -9.57 -23.37
N SER A 184 22.99 -8.39 -23.67
CA SER A 184 23.84 -8.15 -24.85
C SER A 184 25.15 -8.94 -24.81
N ASP A 185 25.66 -9.24 -23.62
CA ASP A 185 27.00 -9.82 -23.44
C ASP A 185 26.98 -11.28 -22.96
N ARG A 186 25.82 -11.77 -22.49
CA ARG A 186 25.68 -13.08 -21.84
C ARG A 186 24.34 -13.76 -22.14
N ALA A 187 24.37 -14.81 -22.97
CA ALA A 187 23.18 -15.58 -23.35
C ALA A 187 22.51 -16.29 -22.16
N ASP A 188 23.27 -16.65 -21.13
CA ASP A 188 22.77 -17.26 -19.90
C ASP A 188 22.02 -16.27 -18.98
N LEU A 189 22.10 -14.97 -19.28
CA LEU A 189 21.39 -13.87 -18.63
C LEU A 189 20.28 -13.27 -19.51
N ALA A 190 19.67 -14.11 -20.36
CA ALA A 190 18.54 -13.70 -21.19
C ALA A 190 17.40 -13.09 -20.35
N PRO A 191 16.69 -12.05 -20.88
CA PRO A 191 15.57 -11.41 -20.21
C PRO A 191 14.50 -12.40 -19.74
N LEU A 192 13.71 -12.00 -18.74
CA LEU A 192 12.70 -12.89 -18.18
C LEU A 192 11.49 -13.00 -19.10
N GLY A 193 11.00 -14.23 -19.26
CA GLY A 193 9.71 -14.47 -19.89
C GLY A 193 8.57 -13.98 -18.98
N MET A 194 7.47 -13.50 -19.58
CA MET A 194 6.33 -12.98 -18.82
C MET A 194 5.75 -13.98 -17.80
N PHE A 195 5.76 -15.26 -18.17
CA PHE A 195 5.19 -16.36 -17.38
C PHE A 195 6.25 -17.32 -16.82
N GLU A 196 7.53 -16.94 -16.84
CA GLU A 196 8.61 -17.81 -16.40
C GLU A 196 8.52 -18.16 -14.91
N THR A 197 8.05 -17.22 -14.08
CA THR A 197 7.83 -17.45 -12.64
C THR A 197 6.51 -18.15 -12.32
N THR A 198 5.63 -18.36 -13.30
CA THR A 198 4.24 -18.82 -13.06
C THR A 198 4.19 -20.14 -12.30
N ALA A 199 5.00 -21.12 -12.68
CA ALA A 199 4.98 -22.43 -12.05
C ALA A 199 5.30 -22.32 -10.54
N VAL A 200 6.32 -21.53 -10.18
CA VAL A 200 6.66 -21.29 -8.77
C VAL A 200 5.62 -20.43 -8.08
N GLY A 201 5.20 -19.32 -8.69
CA GLY A 201 4.22 -18.40 -8.09
C GLY A 201 2.90 -19.10 -7.79
N VAL A 202 2.41 -19.94 -8.71
CA VAL A 202 1.21 -20.77 -8.51
C VAL A 202 1.44 -21.77 -7.38
N ALA A 203 2.57 -22.46 -7.35
CA ALA A 203 2.88 -23.40 -6.27
C ALA A 203 2.93 -22.70 -4.89
N MET A 204 3.57 -21.53 -4.80
CA MET A 204 3.63 -20.73 -3.56
C MET A 204 2.24 -20.23 -3.16
N THR A 205 1.44 -19.77 -4.11
CA THR A 205 0.05 -19.35 -3.89
C THR A 205 -0.82 -20.50 -3.39
N LEU A 206 -0.68 -21.69 -3.98
CA LEU A 206 -1.40 -22.90 -3.56
C LEU A 206 -0.98 -23.36 -2.17
N LEU A 207 0.31 -23.31 -1.84
CA LEU A 207 0.82 -23.61 -0.50
C LEU A 207 0.29 -22.62 0.53
N ALA A 208 0.34 -21.32 0.23
CA ALA A 208 -0.13 -20.27 1.12
C ALA A 208 -1.64 -20.32 1.35
N VAL A 209 -2.44 -20.54 0.30
CA VAL A 209 -3.90 -20.67 0.45
C VAL A 209 -4.27 -21.93 1.22
N LEU A 210 -3.57 -23.05 1.01
CA LEU A 210 -3.80 -24.27 1.77
C LEU A 210 -3.42 -24.07 3.24
N TYR A 211 -2.29 -23.42 3.51
CA TYR A 211 -1.85 -23.07 4.85
C TYR A 211 -2.91 -22.23 5.59
N TYR A 212 -3.35 -21.11 5.01
CA TYR A 212 -4.33 -20.23 5.67
C TYR A 212 -5.73 -20.83 5.74
N SER A 213 -6.18 -21.59 4.74
CA SER A 213 -7.50 -22.21 4.78
C SER A 213 -7.61 -23.31 5.84
N LEU A 214 -6.53 -24.06 6.08
CA LEU A 214 -6.50 -25.15 7.06
C LEU A 214 -6.12 -24.70 8.47
N LEU A 215 -5.07 -23.87 8.58
CA LEU A 215 -4.49 -23.47 9.87
C LEU A 215 -4.91 -22.06 10.31
N GLY A 216 -5.39 -21.22 9.39
CA GLY A 216 -5.84 -19.86 9.67
C GLY A 216 -6.83 -19.76 10.84
N PRO A 217 -7.88 -20.60 10.92
CA PRO A 217 -8.82 -20.56 12.05
C PRO A 217 -8.20 -20.82 13.43
N ARG A 218 -7.01 -21.43 13.49
CA ARG A 218 -6.28 -21.74 14.73
C ARG A 218 -5.14 -20.76 15.03
N ILE A 219 -4.50 -20.23 13.98
CA ILE A 219 -3.30 -19.40 14.09
C ILE A 219 -3.64 -17.91 14.09
N LEU A 220 -4.64 -17.50 13.30
CA LEU A 220 -5.01 -16.09 13.16
C LEU A 220 -5.78 -15.60 14.39
N PRO A 221 -5.46 -14.40 14.88
CA PRO A 221 -6.19 -13.84 16.01
C PRO A 221 -7.63 -13.53 15.59
N ALA A 222 -8.58 -14.04 16.36
CA ALA A 222 -9.96 -13.59 16.30
C ALA A 222 -10.10 -12.33 17.18
N ARG A 223 -9.79 -11.17 16.60
CA ARG A 223 -10.08 -9.88 17.24
C ARG A 223 -11.60 -9.70 17.23
N ARG A 224 -12.15 -9.07 18.27
CA ARG A 224 -13.60 -9.02 18.54
C ARG A 224 -14.38 -8.63 17.28
N ARG A 225 -15.53 -9.29 17.12
CA ARG A 225 -16.58 -9.02 16.12
C ARG A 225 -16.77 -7.50 16.00
N GLU A 226 -16.47 -6.94 14.84
CA GLU A 226 -16.69 -5.52 14.55
C GLU A 226 -18.16 -5.19 14.79
N GLU A 227 -18.43 -4.38 15.81
CA GLU A 227 -19.19 -3.16 15.53
C GLU A 227 -18.20 -2.26 14.80
N SER A 228 -18.53 -1.83 13.57
CA SER A 228 -17.77 -0.78 12.88
C SER A 228 -17.62 0.44 13.80
N LEU A 229 -16.58 1.26 13.65
CA LEU A 229 -16.49 2.55 14.34
C LEU A 229 -17.79 3.33 14.12
N SER A 230 -18.33 3.28 12.90
CA SER A 230 -19.65 3.82 12.61
C SER A 230 -20.78 3.18 13.42
N GLU A 231 -20.81 1.87 13.68
CA GLU A 231 -21.83 1.24 14.52
C GLU A 231 -21.63 1.54 16.01
N THR A 232 -20.42 1.45 16.56
CA THR A 232 -20.16 1.83 17.97
C THR A 232 -20.51 3.31 18.23
N TYR A 233 -20.33 4.18 17.23
CA TYR A 233 -20.72 5.60 17.30
C TYR A 233 -22.20 5.87 16.94
N ALA A 234 -22.79 5.13 16.00
CA ALA A 234 -24.21 5.27 15.61
C ALA A 234 -25.17 4.65 16.61
N VAL A 235 -24.78 3.56 17.27
CA VAL A 235 -25.63 2.82 18.23
C VAL A 235 -25.78 3.57 19.56
N ASN A 236 -24.85 4.47 19.90
CA ASN A 236 -24.83 5.14 21.21
C ASN A 236 -25.03 6.67 21.19
N ARG A 237 -25.35 7.28 20.04
CA ARG A 237 -25.59 8.74 19.97
C ARG A 237 -26.84 9.09 19.19
N PHE A 238 -27.79 9.69 19.89
CA PHE A 238 -29.05 10.16 19.35
C PHE A 238 -28.85 11.52 18.68
N LEU A 239 -29.64 11.79 17.65
CA LEU A 239 -29.84 13.14 17.13
C LEU A 239 -31.00 13.78 17.89
N ALA A 240 -30.82 15.02 18.32
CA ALA A 240 -31.87 15.79 18.97
C ALA A 240 -31.81 17.26 18.57
N GLU A 241 -33.00 17.85 18.48
CA GLU A 241 -33.19 19.29 18.34
C GLU A 241 -33.27 19.93 19.73
N VAL A 242 -32.51 21.00 19.94
CA VAL A 242 -32.53 21.78 21.18
C VAL A 242 -32.78 23.24 20.83
N LEU A 243 -34.02 23.69 21.06
CA LEU A 243 -34.41 25.09 20.94
C LEU A 243 -33.81 25.90 22.10
N LEU A 244 -32.97 26.88 21.79
CA LEU A 244 -32.33 27.71 22.80
C LEU A 244 -33.32 28.73 23.38
N ARG A 245 -33.41 28.78 24.72
CA ARG A 245 -34.24 29.76 25.42
C ARG A 245 -33.75 31.20 25.21
N PRO A 246 -34.65 32.20 25.22
CA PRO A 246 -34.27 33.60 25.33
C PRO A 246 -33.51 33.82 26.66
N GLY A 247 -32.18 33.95 26.59
CA GLY A 247 -31.29 34.05 27.77
C GLY A 247 -30.35 32.86 27.99
N SER A 248 -30.24 31.91 27.06
CA SER A 248 -29.15 30.90 27.09
C SER A 248 -27.77 31.57 27.06
N ASP A 249 -26.83 31.07 27.87
CA ASP A 249 -25.44 31.57 27.89
C ASP A 249 -24.64 31.20 26.62
N LEU A 250 -25.22 30.34 25.77
CA LEU A 250 -24.71 29.98 24.46
C LEU A 250 -25.04 31.06 23.41
N ALA A 251 -26.12 31.82 23.61
CA ALA A 251 -26.52 32.88 22.71
C ALA A 251 -25.51 34.05 22.73
N GLY A 252 -25.13 34.53 21.55
CA GLY A 252 -24.12 35.56 21.35
C GLY A 252 -22.68 35.05 21.32
N ARG A 253 -22.44 33.76 21.62
CA ARG A 253 -21.12 33.13 21.48
C ARG A 253 -20.93 32.52 20.11
N LYS A 254 -19.66 32.39 19.70
CA LYS A 254 -19.32 31.56 18.53
C LYS A 254 -19.43 30.08 18.89
N LEU A 255 -19.72 29.24 17.92
CA LEU A 255 -19.86 27.79 18.12
C LEU A 255 -18.63 27.15 18.77
N VAL A 256 -17.42 27.62 18.43
CA VAL A 256 -16.16 27.19 19.04
C VAL A 256 -16.03 27.62 20.51
N GLU A 257 -16.56 28.78 20.87
CA GLU A 257 -16.54 29.32 22.25
C GLU A 257 -17.61 28.69 23.15
N ALA A 258 -18.63 28.08 22.55
CA ALA A 258 -19.67 27.32 23.24
C ALA A 258 -19.15 25.97 23.76
N ASP A 259 -18.06 25.44 23.18
CA ASP A 259 -17.35 24.22 23.60
C ASP A 259 -18.27 23.03 23.96
N LEU A 260 -19.32 22.85 23.14
CA LEU A 260 -20.37 21.84 23.34
C LEU A 260 -19.82 20.41 23.51
N PRO A 261 -18.75 19.98 22.80
CA PRO A 261 -18.19 18.65 22.98
C PRO A 261 -17.62 18.43 24.39
N ARG A 262 -16.94 19.43 24.96
CA ARG A 262 -16.35 19.30 26.31
C ARG A 262 -17.36 19.56 27.42
N ARG A 263 -18.21 20.58 27.26
CA ARG A 263 -19.15 21.02 28.31
C ARG A 263 -20.34 20.07 28.46
N TYR A 264 -20.80 19.49 27.36
CA TYR A 264 -22.03 18.69 27.34
C TYR A 264 -21.84 17.26 26.81
N GLY A 265 -20.77 16.99 26.05
CA GLY A 265 -20.58 15.70 25.38
C GLY A 265 -21.37 15.59 24.08
N VAL A 266 -21.72 16.73 23.47
CA VAL A 266 -22.57 16.81 22.27
C VAL A 266 -21.86 17.58 21.17
N VAL A 267 -22.10 17.21 19.91
CA VAL A 267 -21.59 17.90 18.74
C VAL A 267 -22.76 18.60 18.03
N ALA A 268 -22.62 19.88 17.72
CA ALA A 268 -23.59 20.59 16.90
C ALA A 268 -23.36 20.24 15.42
N LEU A 269 -24.41 19.73 14.78
CA LEU A 269 -24.45 19.34 13.37
C LEU A 269 -25.07 20.42 12.48
N GLY A 270 -25.93 21.26 13.06
CA GLY A 270 -26.62 22.32 12.33
C GLY A 270 -27.32 23.31 13.26
N ILE A 271 -27.69 24.45 12.69
CA ILE A 271 -28.48 25.48 13.36
C ILE A 271 -29.70 25.79 12.48
N VAL A 272 -30.92 25.65 13.01
CA VAL A 272 -32.12 26.11 12.31
C VAL A 272 -32.49 27.49 12.83
N ARG A 273 -32.54 28.47 11.92
CA ARG A 273 -32.81 29.87 12.20
C ARG A 273 -33.88 30.40 11.25
N GLY A 274 -35.01 30.86 11.79
CA GLY A 274 -36.10 31.42 10.98
C GLY A 274 -36.60 30.49 9.87
N GLY A 275 -36.60 29.17 10.12
CA GLY A 275 -37.01 28.15 9.15
C GLY A 275 -35.96 27.79 8.08
N LYS A 276 -34.76 28.39 8.11
CA LYS A 276 -33.61 28.00 7.28
C LYS A 276 -32.62 27.18 8.09
N VAL A 277 -32.14 26.09 7.51
CA VAL A 277 -31.10 25.24 8.12
C VAL A 277 -29.73 25.76 7.69
N LEU A 278 -28.92 26.15 8.65
CA LEU A 278 -27.48 26.34 8.51
C LEU A 278 -26.84 24.98 8.78
N GLU A 279 -26.57 24.25 7.70
CA GLU A 279 -25.95 22.92 7.73
C GLU A 279 -24.43 23.09 7.91
N ALA A 280 -23.81 22.28 8.79
CA ALA A 280 -22.38 22.35 9.12
C ALA A 280 -21.86 23.79 9.38
N PRO A 281 -22.40 24.49 10.40
CA PRO A 281 -22.02 25.86 10.71
C PRO A 281 -20.51 25.96 10.99
N ASP A 282 -19.87 26.98 10.41
CA ASP A 282 -18.46 27.30 10.69
C ASP A 282 -18.23 27.45 12.21
N PRO A 283 -17.05 27.09 12.74
CA PRO A 283 -16.73 27.25 14.16
C PRO A 283 -16.90 28.69 14.68
N TRP A 284 -16.82 29.66 13.77
CA TRP A 284 -16.96 31.08 14.04
C TRP A 284 -18.41 31.59 13.98
N THR A 285 -19.36 30.73 13.62
CA THR A 285 -20.79 31.07 13.53
C THR A 285 -21.32 31.46 14.89
N VAL A 286 -21.94 32.64 14.97
CA VAL A 286 -22.55 33.15 16.21
C VAL A 286 -23.92 32.53 16.40
N ILE A 287 -24.13 31.93 17.57
CA ILE A 287 -25.40 31.36 18.00
C ILE A 287 -26.33 32.51 18.40
N HIS A 288 -27.57 32.51 17.90
CA HIS A 288 -28.59 33.50 18.25
C HIS A 288 -29.61 32.94 19.25
N PRO A 289 -30.28 33.81 20.02
CA PRO A 289 -31.48 33.42 20.76
C PRO A 289 -32.50 32.76 19.82
N GLU A 290 -33.22 31.76 20.30
CA GLU A 290 -34.26 31.01 19.56
C GLU A 290 -33.74 30.18 18.37
N ASP A 291 -32.43 30.05 18.19
CA ASP A 291 -31.85 29.06 17.29
C ASP A 291 -32.21 27.64 17.78
N VAL A 292 -32.50 26.74 16.84
CA VAL A 292 -32.61 25.30 17.11
C VAL A 292 -31.27 24.65 16.79
N LEU A 293 -30.57 24.18 17.82
CA LEU A 293 -29.35 23.42 17.64
C LEU A 293 -29.70 21.96 17.31
N LEU A 294 -29.22 21.48 16.18
CA LEU A 294 -29.30 20.08 15.80
C LEU A 294 -28.04 19.41 16.34
N VAL A 295 -28.16 18.60 17.39
CA VAL A 295 -27.01 18.05 18.14
C VAL A 295 -27.00 16.53 18.14
N GLN A 296 -25.80 15.95 18.14
CA GLN A 296 -25.58 14.51 18.27
C GLN A 296 -24.79 14.19 19.54
N GLY A 297 -25.30 13.26 20.34
CA GLY A 297 -24.69 12.85 21.61
C GLY A 297 -25.43 11.71 22.27
N ASP A 298 -24.91 11.18 23.38
CA ASP A 298 -25.66 10.19 24.17
C ASP A 298 -26.91 10.84 24.81
N SER A 299 -27.89 10.02 25.21
CA SER A 299 -29.13 10.53 25.80
C SER A 299 -28.88 11.40 27.04
N ALA A 300 -27.87 11.08 27.84
CA ALA A 300 -27.55 11.84 29.05
C ALA A 300 -26.97 13.22 28.71
N ALA A 301 -26.13 13.30 27.68
CA ALA A 301 -25.51 14.51 27.15
C ALA A 301 -26.53 15.46 26.55
N ILE A 302 -27.47 14.92 25.77
CA ILE A 302 -28.58 15.69 25.20
C ILE A 302 -29.51 16.20 26.30
N LEU A 303 -29.83 15.37 27.30
CA LEU A 303 -30.65 15.79 28.43
C LEU A 303 -29.97 16.88 29.27
N ARG A 304 -28.64 16.81 29.45
CA ARG A 304 -27.87 17.88 30.12
C ARG A 304 -27.95 19.20 29.34
N LEU A 305 -27.71 19.17 28.03
CA LEU A 305 -27.81 20.36 27.19
C LEU A 305 -29.23 20.95 27.22
N ARG A 306 -30.27 20.10 27.12
CA ARG A 306 -31.67 20.53 27.20
C ARG A 306 -32.02 21.14 28.55
N ARG A 307 -31.58 20.55 29.65
CA ARG A 307 -31.86 21.07 31.00
C ARG A 307 -31.32 22.49 31.19
N ASP A 308 -30.12 22.75 30.68
CA ASP A 308 -29.43 24.01 30.91
C ASP A 308 -29.88 25.13 29.96
N HIS A 309 -30.30 24.78 28.73
CA HIS A 309 -30.48 25.76 27.65
C HIS A 309 -31.80 25.69 26.89
N ALA A 310 -32.61 24.65 27.06
CA ALA A 310 -33.86 24.55 26.30
C ALA A 310 -34.92 25.54 26.78
N GLY A 311 -35.64 26.14 25.83
CA GLY A 311 -36.86 26.94 26.09
C GLY A 311 -38.09 26.07 26.36
N GLU A 312 -39.22 26.70 26.74
CA GLU A 312 -40.51 26.01 26.84
C GLU A 312 -40.88 25.37 25.50
N LEU A 313 -41.45 24.16 25.57
CA LEU A 313 -41.86 23.35 24.41
C LEU A 313 -42.86 24.13 23.56
N LEU A 314 -42.40 24.75 22.47
CA LEU A 314 -43.30 25.10 21.38
C LEU A 314 -43.86 23.80 20.76
N PRO A 315 -45.10 23.84 20.22
CA PRO A 315 -45.68 22.69 19.55
C PRO A 315 -44.68 22.20 18.52
N ARG A 316 -44.44 20.88 18.53
CA ARG A 316 -43.62 20.14 17.56
C ARG A 316 -43.74 20.84 16.21
N VAL A 317 -42.72 21.61 15.82
CA VAL A 317 -42.65 22.04 14.43
C VAL A 317 -42.44 20.73 13.71
N GLU A 318 -43.50 20.23 13.07
CA GLU A 318 -43.40 19.15 12.11
C GLU A 318 -42.62 19.71 10.92
N ILE A 319 -41.31 19.86 11.09
CA ILE A 319 -40.36 19.69 10.00
C ILE A 319 -40.16 18.17 9.86
N GLY A 320 -41.29 17.46 9.71
CA GLY A 320 -41.33 16.06 9.38
C GLY A 320 -40.62 15.86 8.04
N ASP A 321 -39.73 14.88 8.03
CA ASP A 321 -39.07 14.28 6.87
C ASP A 321 -38.17 15.16 5.99
N ARG A 322 -38.31 16.50 5.95
CA ARG A 322 -37.54 17.34 5.00
C ARG A 322 -36.09 17.62 5.40
N VAL A 323 -35.77 17.67 6.69
CA VAL A 323 -34.38 17.91 7.17
C VAL A 323 -33.61 16.61 7.34
N LEU A 324 -34.30 15.50 7.63
CA LEU A 324 -33.72 14.16 7.60
C LEU A 324 -33.39 13.69 6.17
N SER A 325 -33.95 14.34 5.14
CA SER A 325 -33.73 14.00 3.73
C SER A 325 -32.83 14.98 2.96
N SER A 326 -32.38 16.11 3.53
CA SER A 326 -31.71 17.17 2.74
C SER A 326 -30.20 17.31 2.91
N ALA A 327 -29.56 16.58 3.82
CA ALA A 327 -28.10 16.43 3.83
C ALA A 327 -27.74 15.03 4.31
N GLU A 328 -27.34 14.16 3.38
CA GLU A 328 -26.78 12.84 3.71
C GLU A 328 -25.41 13.06 4.39
N PHE A 329 -25.43 13.34 5.69
CA PHE A 329 -24.24 13.28 6.52
C PHE A 329 -23.85 11.82 6.69
N VAL A 330 -22.77 11.42 6.06
CA VAL A 330 -22.24 10.07 6.13
C VAL A 330 -21.06 10.03 7.08
N MET A 331 -21.03 8.97 7.89
CA MET A 331 -19.80 8.56 8.53
C MET A 331 -19.07 7.62 7.59
N ALA A 332 -17.77 7.86 7.45
CA ALA A 332 -16.88 7.02 6.68
C ALA A 332 -15.64 6.68 7.50
N GLU A 333 -15.24 5.41 7.43
CA GLU A 333 -13.93 4.99 7.90
C GLU A 333 -12.95 5.15 6.75
N VAL A 334 -11.92 5.96 6.95
CA VAL A 334 -10.87 6.22 5.96
C VAL A 334 -9.52 5.84 6.54
N MET A 335 -8.69 5.17 5.75
CA MET A 335 -7.34 4.79 6.10
C MET A 335 -6.34 5.58 5.26
N LEU A 336 -5.20 5.90 5.84
CA LEU A 336 -4.14 6.58 5.10
C LEU A 336 -3.43 5.61 4.12
N SER A 337 -3.26 6.04 2.87
CA SER A 337 -2.52 5.29 1.85
C SER A 337 -1.02 5.16 2.19
N PRO A 338 -0.35 4.06 1.84
CA PRO A 338 1.10 3.91 2.01
C PRO A 338 1.85 4.96 1.18
N GLY A 339 2.91 5.54 1.74
CA GLY A 339 3.71 6.56 1.04
C GLY A 339 3.04 7.94 0.93
N SER A 340 1.87 8.12 1.55
CA SER A 340 1.19 9.41 1.63
C SER A 340 2.07 10.50 2.25
N ARG A 341 1.97 11.72 1.74
CA ARG A 341 2.67 12.91 2.29
C ARG A 341 2.13 13.33 3.65
N LEU A 342 1.01 12.76 4.07
CA LEU A 342 0.32 13.04 5.32
C LEU A 342 0.82 12.14 6.46
N VAL A 343 1.64 11.12 6.14
CA VAL A 343 2.30 10.29 7.16
C VAL A 343 3.16 11.17 8.06
N ASN A 344 3.04 10.97 9.37
CA ASN A 344 3.73 11.69 10.43
C ASN A 344 3.36 13.18 10.57
N ARG A 345 2.30 13.64 9.90
CA ARG A 345 1.69 14.97 10.13
C ARG A 345 0.58 14.89 11.16
N SER A 346 0.38 15.97 11.90
CA SER A 346 -0.71 16.09 12.88
C SER A 346 -2.06 16.34 12.19
N LEU A 347 -3.18 15.89 12.77
CA LEU A 347 -4.50 16.18 12.21
C LEU A 347 -4.81 17.68 12.11
N ARG A 348 -4.23 18.50 13.00
CA ARG A 348 -4.32 19.97 12.95
C ARG A 348 -3.61 20.57 11.74
N GLU A 349 -2.48 19.99 11.30
CA GLU A 349 -1.75 20.44 10.10
C GLU A 349 -2.47 20.10 8.78
N LEU A 350 -3.40 19.14 8.82
CA LEU A 350 -4.05 18.60 7.63
C LEU A 350 -5.34 19.34 7.25
N ASP A 351 -5.84 20.23 8.10
CA ASP A 351 -7.08 21.00 7.96
C ASP A 351 -8.21 20.25 7.22
N ILE A 352 -8.46 19.00 7.63
CA ILE A 352 -9.48 18.13 7.02
C ILE A 352 -10.87 18.82 6.99
N PRO A 353 -11.27 19.58 8.03
CA PRO A 353 -12.50 20.36 7.99
C PRO A 353 -12.50 21.44 6.89
N GLY A 354 -11.41 22.18 6.70
CA GLY A 354 -11.30 23.22 5.67
C GLY A 354 -11.21 22.67 4.24
N ASP A 355 -10.38 21.65 4.02
CA ASP A 355 -10.11 21.11 2.69
C ASP A 355 -11.25 20.22 2.15
N PHE A 356 -11.89 19.45 3.04
CA PHE A 356 -12.85 18.41 2.66
C PHE A 356 -14.25 18.58 3.27
N GLY A 357 -14.45 19.53 4.20
CA GLY A 357 -15.74 19.70 4.89
C GLY A 357 -16.08 18.52 5.81
N LEU A 358 -15.06 17.84 6.34
CA LEU A 358 -15.21 16.62 7.14
C LEU A 358 -14.62 16.81 8.54
N GLY A 359 -15.41 16.48 9.55
CA GLY A 359 -14.97 16.41 10.94
C GLY A 359 -14.31 15.07 11.25
N VAL A 360 -13.21 15.08 11.98
CA VAL A 360 -12.57 13.86 12.49
C VAL A 360 -13.16 13.52 13.85
N LEU A 361 -13.75 12.33 13.97
CA LEU A 361 -14.42 11.87 15.19
C LEU A 361 -13.52 11.01 16.08
N ALA A 362 -12.73 10.13 15.46
CA ALA A 362 -11.88 9.18 16.17
C ALA A 362 -10.75 8.67 15.28
N VAL A 363 -9.67 8.18 15.88
CA VAL A 363 -8.61 7.44 15.19
C VAL A 363 -8.41 6.09 15.88
N ALA A 364 -8.54 5.00 15.14
CA ALA A 364 -8.21 3.67 15.60
C ALA A 364 -6.77 3.31 15.20
N ARG A 365 -5.97 2.96 16.21
CA ARG A 365 -4.56 2.59 16.06
C ARG A 365 -4.27 1.32 16.86
N HIS A 366 -3.80 0.26 16.20
CA HIS A 366 -3.42 -1.00 16.85
C HIS A 366 -4.55 -1.62 17.73
N GLY A 367 -5.81 -1.32 17.43
CA GLY A 367 -6.98 -1.76 18.19
C GLY A 367 -7.36 -0.85 19.38
N GLU A 368 -6.68 0.28 19.57
CA GLU A 368 -7.08 1.32 20.53
C GLU A 368 -7.80 2.47 19.82
N HIS A 369 -8.88 2.95 20.43
CA HIS A 369 -9.66 4.08 19.93
C HIS A 369 -9.16 5.36 20.60
N ILE A 370 -8.47 6.20 19.83
CA ILE A 370 -8.00 7.51 20.26
C ILE A 370 -9.10 8.52 19.93
N VAL A 371 -9.63 9.17 20.96
CA VAL A 371 -10.73 10.13 20.87
C VAL A 371 -10.40 11.48 21.49
N THR A 372 -9.29 11.54 22.24
CA THR A 372 -8.78 12.74 22.91
C THR A 372 -7.55 13.27 22.19
N GLU A 373 -7.34 14.58 22.23
CA GLU A 373 -6.15 15.25 21.67
C GLU A 373 -5.89 14.96 20.18
N LEU A 374 -6.97 14.69 19.44
CA LEU A 374 -6.92 14.34 18.01
C LEU A 374 -6.12 15.37 17.20
N GLY A 375 -6.21 16.66 17.51
CA GLY A 375 -5.50 17.72 16.78
C GLY A 375 -3.98 17.52 16.74
N ASP A 376 -3.35 17.10 17.84
CA ASP A 376 -1.89 16.92 17.94
C ASP A 376 -1.44 15.49 17.60
N LEU A 377 -2.40 14.59 17.36
CA LEU A 377 -2.14 13.21 16.98
C LEU A 377 -1.52 13.17 15.58
N ARG A 378 -0.27 12.67 15.51
CA ARG A 378 0.44 12.43 14.25
C ARG A 378 -0.03 11.12 13.61
N LEU A 379 -0.47 11.18 12.36
CA LEU A 379 -0.95 10.01 11.62
C LEU A 379 0.18 9.05 11.24
N ARG A 380 -0.12 7.75 11.21
CA ARG A 380 0.78 6.66 10.77
C ARG A 380 0.09 5.80 9.73
N VAL A 381 0.87 5.11 8.91
CA VAL A 381 0.34 4.12 7.96
C VAL A 381 -0.45 3.06 8.74
N GLY A 382 -1.65 2.75 8.26
CA GLY A 382 -2.58 1.83 8.91
C GLY A 382 -3.48 2.46 9.98
N ASP A 383 -3.34 3.74 10.32
CA ASP A 383 -4.37 4.40 11.14
C ASP A 383 -5.70 4.43 10.38
N VAL A 384 -6.78 4.06 11.07
CA VAL A 384 -8.15 4.19 10.55
C VAL A 384 -8.79 5.40 11.22
N VAL A 385 -9.14 6.40 10.42
CA VAL A 385 -9.75 7.65 10.85
C VAL A 385 -11.25 7.58 10.57
N LEU A 386 -12.06 7.82 11.59
CA LEU A 386 -13.50 7.99 11.43
C LEU A 386 -13.77 9.46 11.11
N VAL A 387 -14.33 9.72 9.92
CA VAL A 387 -14.72 11.05 9.47
C VAL A 387 -16.24 11.16 9.32
N GLN A 388 -16.78 12.35 9.55
CA GLN A 388 -18.20 12.66 9.39
C GLN A 388 -18.38 13.98 8.65
N GLY A 389 -19.28 13.98 7.67
CA GLY A 389 -19.64 15.18 6.90
C GLY A 389 -20.49 14.79 5.69
N HIS A 390 -20.60 15.70 4.73
CA HIS A 390 -21.43 15.48 3.55
C HIS A 390 -20.84 14.38 2.64
N VAL A 391 -21.70 13.63 1.92
CA VAL A 391 -21.28 12.65 0.90
C VAL A 391 -20.26 13.23 -0.08
N GLU A 392 -20.37 14.51 -0.44
CA GLU A 392 -19.44 15.18 -1.35
C GLU A 392 -18.02 15.30 -0.78
N GLY A 393 -17.91 15.51 0.54
CA GLY A 393 -16.62 15.52 1.24
C GLY A 393 -15.97 14.14 1.23
N VAL A 394 -16.75 13.08 1.47
CA VAL A 394 -16.27 11.69 1.40
C VAL A 394 -15.88 11.30 -0.03
N GLU A 395 -16.63 11.74 -1.04
CA GLU A 395 -16.28 11.58 -2.45
C GLU A 395 -15.01 12.35 -2.84
N ARG A 396 -14.70 13.48 -2.19
CA ARG A 396 -13.40 14.16 -2.35
C ARG A 396 -12.27 13.34 -1.72
N PHE A 397 -12.47 12.74 -0.55
CA PHE A 397 -11.54 11.77 0.04
C PHE A 397 -11.26 10.60 -0.92
N ARG A 398 -12.31 10.05 -1.54
CA ARG A 398 -12.22 8.94 -2.51
C ARG A 398 -11.40 9.27 -3.76
N ARG A 399 -11.33 10.55 -4.13
CA ARG A 399 -10.54 11.04 -5.26
C ARG A 399 -9.11 11.43 -4.87
N SER A 400 -8.82 11.54 -3.59
CA SER A 400 -7.48 11.84 -3.10
C SER A 400 -6.62 10.57 -3.12
N PRO A 401 -5.38 10.61 -3.65
CA PRO A 401 -4.49 9.45 -3.64
C PRO A 401 -4.02 9.08 -2.22
N ASP A 402 -4.08 10.03 -1.28
CA ASP A 402 -3.57 9.87 0.09
C ASP A 402 -4.49 9.04 1.00
N TRP A 403 -5.72 8.74 0.58
CA TRP A 403 -6.73 8.10 1.43
C TRP A 403 -7.44 6.91 0.77
N VAL A 404 -7.75 5.91 1.58
CA VAL A 404 -8.50 4.70 1.22
C VAL A 404 -9.77 4.65 2.05
N VAL A 405 -10.93 4.79 1.43
CA VAL A 405 -12.23 4.66 2.13
C VAL A 405 -12.49 3.17 2.38
N LEU A 406 -12.52 2.76 3.65
CA LEU A 406 -12.75 1.38 4.09
C LEU A 406 -14.24 1.03 4.15
N GLN A 407 -15.07 1.94 4.68
CA GLN A 407 -16.51 1.78 4.82
C GLN A 407 -17.25 3.12 4.68
N GLU A 408 -18.42 3.09 4.04
CA GLU A 408 -19.41 4.18 4.01
C GLU A 408 -20.70 3.67 4.67
N ALA A 409 -21.34 4.48 5.52
CA ALA A 409 -22.66 4.14 6.05
C ALA A 409 -23.78 4.10 4.98
N ALA A 410 -23.55 4.64 3.77
CA ALA A 410 -24.43 4.47 2.62
C ALA A 410 -23.73 4.89 1.30
N GLY A 411 -23.75 4.02 0.28
CA GLY A 411 -24.18 4.47 -1.06
C GLY A 411 -23.19 4.84 -2.17
N GLY A 412 -21.90 4.49 -2.16
CA GLY A 412 -21.00 4.79 -3.28
C GLY A 412 -20.99 3.79 -4.46
N GLY A 413 -21.74 4.07 -5.53
CA GLY A 413 -21.83 3.20 -6.72
C GLY A 413 -20.62 3.26 -7.67
N VAL A 414 -19.86 2.17 -7.78
CA VAL A 414 -18.76 2.03 -8.76
C VAL A 414 -19.31 1.97 -10.20
N ARG A 415 -18.71 2.73 -11.13
CA ARG A 415 -19.11 2.78 -12.56
C ARG A 415 -18.75 1.48 -13.29
N ARG A 416 -19.63 0.48 -13.19
CA ARG A 416 -19.50 -0.89 -13.75
C ARG A 416 -19.27 -0.98 -15.26
N ARG A 417 -19.59 0.07 -16.03
CA ARG A 417 -19.70 0.00 -17.50
C ARG A 417 -18.35 -0.16 -18.24
N HIS A 418 -17.22 0.03 -17.58
CA HIS A 418 -15.88 -0.02 -18.21
C HIS A 418 -14.97 -1.15 -17.68
N ALA A 419 -15.46 -2.03 -16.80
CA ALA A 419 -14.66 -3.10 -16.19
C ALA A 419 -14.13 -4.09 -17.24
N VAL A 420 -15.00 -4.53 -18.15
CA VAL A 420 -14.65 -5.51 -19.21
C VAL A 420 -13.61 -4.92 -20.16
N ALA A 421 -13.77 -3.65 -20.54
CA ALA A 421 -12.85 -2.98 -21.45
C ALA A 421 -11.43 -2.84 -20.85
N SER A 422 -11.32 -2.51 -19.55
CA SER A 422 -10.01 -2.41 -18.88
C SER A 422 -9.29 -3.76 -18.79
N VAL A 423 -10.03 -4.82 -18.48
CA VAL A 423 -9.50 -6.20 -18.48
C VAL A 423 -9.11 -6.64 -19.89
N ALA A 424 -9.91 -6.30 -20.91
CA ALA A 424 -9.60 -6.61 -22.30
C ALA A 424 -8.31 -5.93 -22.77
N VAL A 425 -8.07 -4.67 -22.37
CA VAL A 425 -6.81 -3.99 -22.66
C VAL A 425 -5.64 -4.69 -22.00
N LEU A 426 -5.72 -5.04 -20.72
CA LEU A 426 -4.67 -5.81 -20.05
C LEU A 426 -4.40 -7.15 -20.77
N ALA A 427 -5.46 -7.88 -21.13
CA ALA A 427 -5.35 -9.13 -21.88
C ALA A 427 -4.68 -8.91 -23.25
N ALA A 428 -4.97 -7.80 -23.93
CA ALA A 428 -4.30 -7.45 -25.19
C ALA A 428 -2.81 -7.13 -24.98
N VAL A 429 -2.44 -6.41 -23.92
CA VAL A 429 -1.03 -6.14 -23.59
C VAL A 429 -0.27 -7.45 -23.33
N VAL A 430 -0.87 -8.35 -22.54
CA VAL A 430 -0.33 -9.69 -22.27
C VAL A 430 -0.20 -10.49 -23.57
N GLY A 431 -1.23 -10.47 -24.42
CA GLY A 431 -1.23 -11.16 -25.71
C GLY A 431 -0.14 -10.64 -26.66
N LEU A 432 0.08 -9.32 -26.70
CA LEU A 432 1.17 -8.73 -27.49
C LEU A 432 2.55 -9.15 -26.96
N ALA A 433 2.73 -9.22 -25.64
CA ALA A 433 3.98 -9.69 -25.05
C ALA A 433 4.27 -11.16 -25.38
N LEU A 434 3.23 -11.99 -25.49
CA LEU A 434 3.35 -13.38 -25.96
C LEU A 434 3.72 -13.49 -27.45
N LEU A 435 3.43 -12.47 -28.24
CA LEU A 435 3.84 -12.34 -29.65
C LEU A 435 5.22 -11.69 -29.79
N GLU A 436 6.04 -11.71 -28.74
CA GLU A 436 7.40 -11.16 -28.68
C GLU A 436 7.51 -9.64 -28.92
N VAL A 437 6.38 -8.91 -28.86
CA VAL A 437 6.40 -7.44 -28.85
C VAL A 437 7.03 -6.98 -27.54
N PRO A 438 8.03 -6.05 -27.55
CA PRO A 438 8.63 -5.58 -26.32
C PRO A 438 7.57 -4.99 -25.39
N LEU A 439 7.53 -5.51 -24.16
CA LEU A 439 6.46 -5.23 -23.20
C LEU A 439 6.26 -3.73 -22.95
N ALA A 440 7.34 -2.93 -23.02
CA ALA A 440 7.26 -1.47 -22.90
C ALA A 440 6.32 -0.84 -23.94
N PHE A 441 6.44 -1.24 -25.22
CA PHE A 441 5.57 -0.72 -26.28
C PHE A 441 4.15 -1.25 -26.17
N ALA A 442 3.98 -2.54 -25.86
CA ALA A 442 2.66 -3.12 -25.62
C ALA A 442 1.92 -2.40 -24.49
N ALA A 443 2.62 -2.15 -23.37
CA ALA A 443 2.09 -1.45 -22.21
C ALA A 443 1.67 0.00 -22.53
N VAL A 444 2.53 0.76 -23.23
CA VAL A 444 2.22 2.13 -23.66
C VAL A 444 1.03 2.16 -24.62
N ALA A 445 0.95 1.24 -25.58
CA ALA A 445 -0.20 1.09 -26.47
C ALA A 445 -1.49 0.79 -25.68
N GLY A 446 -1.39 -0.03 -24.63
CA GLY A 446 -2.49 -0.28 -23.69
C GLY A 446 -2.95 0.99 -22.98
N VAL A 447 -2.02 1.79 -22.44
CA VAL A 447 -2.35 3.09 -21.81
C VAL A 447 -3.04 4.03 -22.78
N ILE A 448 -2.51 4.17 -24.00
CA ILE A 448 -3.12 5.01 -25.04
C ILE A 448 -4.54 4.53 -25.36
N SER A 449 -4.73 3.20 -25.45
CA SER A 449 -6.04 2.59 -25.70
C SER A 449 -7.04 2.91 -24.57
N LEU A 450 -6.63 2.90 -23.30
CA LEU A 450 -7.47 3.30 -22.17
C LEU A 450 -7.92 4.77 -22.24
N VAL A 451 -7.06 5.65 -22.77
CA VAL A 451 -7.36 7.07 -22.97
C VAL A 451 -8.34 7.25 -24.13
N ILE A 452 -8.11 6.58 -25.27
CA ILE A 452 -8.98 6.63 -26.45
C ILE A 452 -10.38 6.09 -26.12
N LEU A 453 -10.46 5.01 -25.34
CA LEU A 453 -11.73 4.44 -24.86
C LEU A 453 -12.42 5.28 -23.78
N GLY A 454 -11.83 6.40 -23.34
CA GLY A 454 -12.39 7.30 -22.34
C GLY A 454 -12.48 6.69 -20.93
N ILE A 455 -11.68 5.66 -20.64
CA ILE A 455 -11.65 4.99 -19.33
C ILE A 455 -10.84 5.81 -18.32
N ILE A 456 -9.69 6.32 -18.78
CA ILE A 456 -8.79 7.18 -18.01
C ILE A 456 -8.72 8.57 -18.65
N ARG A 457 -8.81 9.62 -17.82
CA ARG A 457 -8.61 11.01 -18.24
C ARG A 457 -7.11 11.34 -18.27
N ARG A 458 -6.70 12.25 -19.15
CA ARG A 458 -5.28 12.67 -19.30
C ARG A 458 -4.56 12.99 -17.98
N ARG A 459 -5.25 13.66 -17.05
CA ARG A 459 -4.71 14.04 -15.73
C ARG A 459 -4.49 12.82 -14.81
N GLU A 460 -5.38 11.83 -14.90
CA GLU A 460 -5.32 10.62 -14.08
C GLU A 460 -4.14 9.73 -14.45
N ILE A 461 -3.58 9.85 -15.66
CA ILE A 461 -2.38 9.10 -16.07
C ILE A 461 -1.22 9.41 -15.12
N TYR A 462 -0.95 10.70 -14.89
CA TYR A 462 0.17 11.13 -14.07
C TYR A 462 -0.07 10.90 -12.57
N GLU A 463 -1.34 10.96 -12.14
CA GLU A 463 -1.76 10.69 -10.76
C GLU A 463 -1.75 9.20 -10.44
N ALA A 464 -1.95 8.33 -11.44
CA ALA A 464 -1.93 6.88 -11.28
C ALA A 464 -0.52 6.30 -11.12
N ILE A 465 0.52 6.99 -11.59
CA ILE A 465 1.90 6.52 -11.54
C ILE A 465 2.47 6.72 -10.14
N GLU A 466 2.92 5.64 -9.50
CA GLU A 466 3.76 5.72 -8.29
C GLU A 466 5.18 6.13 -8.67
N TRP A 467 5.37 7.42 -8.89
CA TRP A 467 6.67 8.03 -9.18
C TRP A 467 7.79 7.61 -8.22
N PRO A 468 7.55 7.42 -6.91
CA PRO A 468 8.60 6.96 -6.01
C PRO A 468 9.18 5.60 -6.41
N VAL A 469 8.35 4.66 -6.87
CA VAL A 469 8.81 3.32 -7.28
C VAL A 469 9.56 3.38 -8.61
N VAL A 470 9.06 4.20 -9.56
CA VAL A 470 9.70 4.44 -10.86
C VAL A 470 11.11 5.04 -10.66
N ILE A 471 11.23 6.08 -9.84
CA ILE A 471 12.50 6.76 -9.53
C ILE A 471 13.43 5.83 -8.74
N LEU A 472 12.90 5.06 -7.78
CA LEU A 472 13.68 4.08 -7.03
C LEU A 472 14.37 3.08 -7.95
N ILE A 473 13.65 2.48 -8.88
CA ILE A 473 14.19 1.45 -9.79
C ILE A 473 15.19 2.08 -10.75
N ALA A 474 14.85 3.23 -11.35
CA ALA A 474 15.79 3.96 -12.20
C ALA A 474 17.08 4.35 -11.46
N GLY A 475 16.98 4.75 -10.19
CA GLY A 475 18.12 5.13 -9.37
C GLY A 475 18.94 3.97 -8.84
N ILE A 476 18.34 2.84 -8.50
CA ILE A 476 19.10 1.73 -7.91
C ILE A 476 19.80 0.87 -8.98
N LEU A 477 19.37 0.94 -10.25
CA LEU A 477 19.99 0.18 -11.34
C LEU A 477 21.51 0.43 -11.50
N PRO A 478 22.01 1.68 -11.51
CA PRO A 478 23.44 1.97 -11.55
C PRO A 478 24.25 1.42 -10.36
N LEU A 479 23.63 1.22 -9.18
CA LEU A 479 24.32 0.64 -8.02
C LEU A 479 24.85 -0.77 -8.33
N GLY A 480 24.08 -1.57 -9.07
CA GLY A 480 24.54 -2.90 -9.48
C GLY A 480 25.76 -2.83 -10.40
N THR A 481 25.83 -1.83 -11.28
CA THR A 481 27.01 -1.58 -12.14
C THR A 481 28.22 -1.14 -11.31
N ALA A 482 28.03 -0.26 -10.32
CA ALA A 482 29.09 0.14 -9.40
C ALA A 482 29.66 -1.04 -8.60
N MET A 483 28.80 -1.93 -8.10
CA MET A 483 29.23 -3.13 -7.37
C MET A 483 30.06 -4.10 -8.24
N GLN A 484 29.73 -4.23 -9.52
CA GLN A 484 30.49 -5.04 -10.48
C GLN A 484 31.83 -4.39 -10.83
N LYS A 485 31.81 -3.10 -11.20
CA LYS A 485 33.00 -2.34 -11.62
C LYS A 485 34.05 -2.24 -10.52
N THR A 486 33.62 -2.14 -9.28
CA THR A 486 34.53 -2.13 -8.14
C THR A 486 34.98 -3.52 -7.71
N GLY A 487 34.32 -4.61 -8.14
CA GLY A 487 34.60 -5.97 -7.66
C GLY A 487 34.09 -6.24 -6.24
N LEU A 488 33.22 -5.37 -5.71
CA LEU A 488 32.54 -5.60 -4.44
C LEU A 488 31.61 -6.82 -4.51
N ALA A 489 30.89 -6.98 -5.62
CA ALA A 489 30.02 -8.13 -5.83
C ALA A 489 30.81 -9.45 -5.76
N SER A 490 31.97 -9.52 -6.42
CA SER A 490 32.85 -10.69 -6.39
C SER A 490 33.44 -10.94 -5.00
N SER A 491 33.76 -9.88 -4.24
CA SER A 491 34.27 -10.03 -2.87
C SER A 491 33.22 -10.62 -1.91
N ILE A 492 31.96 -10.19 -2.05
CA ILE A 492 30.84 -10.74 -1.27
C ILE A 492 30.53 -12.17 -1.72
N ALA A 493 30.55 -12.45 -3.02
CA ALA A 493 30.37 -13.79 -3.56
C ALA A 493 31.43 -14.75 -2.99
N GLY A 494 32.72 -14.37 -3.05
CA GLY A 494 33.82 -15.16 -2.50
C GLY A 494 33.64 -15.47 -1.02
N PHE A 495 33.24 -14.48 -0.22
CA PHE A 495 32.92 -14.71 1.19
C PHE A 495 31.78 -15.72 1.39
N LEU A 496 30.72 -15.63 0.58
CA LEU A 496 29.61 -16.58 0.63
C LEU A 496 30.02 -17.98 0.15
N ALA A 497 30.85 -18.07 -0.89
CA ALA A 497 31.40 -19.32 -1.40
C ALA A 497 32.34 -19.99 -0.39
N ASP A 498 33.21 -19.24 0.27
CA ASP A 498 34.11 -19.76 1.30
C ASP A 498 33.35 -20.24 2.54
N THR A 499 32.30 -19.49 2.94
CA THR A 499 31.53 -19.80 4.16
C THR A 499 30.53 -20.94 3.94
N PHE A 500 29.85 -20.95 2.79
CA PHE A 500 28.71 -21.83 2.51
C PHE A 500 28.93 -22.78 1.32
N GLY A 501 30.07 -22.72 0.64
CA GLY A 501 30.38 -23.56 -0.53
C GLY A 501 30.40 -25.05 -0.23
N SER A 502 30.66 -25.45 1.03
CA SER A 502 30.54 -26.85 1.48
C SER A 502 29.13 -27.41 1.37
N LEU A 503 28.11 -26.55 1.39
CA LEU A 503 26.70 -26.92 1.20
C LEU A 503 26.35 -27.11 -0.29
N GLY A 504 27.29 -26.85 -1.19
CA GLY A 504 27.14 -26.91 -2.63
C GLY A 504 26.15 -25.88 -3.20
N PRO A 505 25.74 -26.03 -4.47
CA PRO A 505 24.88 -25.05 -5.14
C PRO A 505 23.48 -24.88 -4.52
N ARG A 506 22.97 -25.91 -3.83
CA ARG A 506 21.73 -25.81 -3.06
C ARG A 506 21.91 -24.92 -1.83
N GLY A 507 23.09 -24.93 -1.20
CA GLY A 507 23.44 -23.99 -0.14
C GLY A 507 23.39 -22.53 -0.59
N ALA A 508 23.92 -22.24 -1.78
CA ALA A 508 23.88 -20.89 -2.36
C ALA A 508 22.44 -20.39 -2.57
N ILE A 509 21.56 -21.23 -3.12
CA ILE A 509 20.11 -20.93 -3.24
C ILE A 509 19.51 -20.64 -1.87
N ALA A 510 19.80 -21.49 -0.88
CA ALA A 510 19.25 -21.35 0.47
C ALA A 510 19.68 -20.03 1.13
N VAL A 511 20.97 -19.70 1.06
CA VAL A 511 21.53 -18.50 1.68
C VAL A 511 20.97 -17.24 1.02
N LEU A 512 20.95 -17.16 -0.32
CA LEU A 512 20.41 -15.99 -1.02
C LEU A 512 18.91 -15.80 -0.77
N TYR A 513 18.14 -16.88 -0.76
CA TYR A 513 16.71 -16.83 -0.42
C TYR A 513 16.49 -16.33 1.01
N LEU A 514 17.24 -16.86 1.99
CA LEU A 514 17.12 -16.49 3.40
C LEU A 514 17.54 -15.04 3.63
N ILE A 515 18.64 -14.58 3.03
CA ILE A 515 19.05 -13.17 3.07
C ILE A 515 17.93 -12.29 2.49
N GLY A 516 17.41 -12.65 1.32
CA GLY A 516 16.29 -11.92 0.70
C GLY A 516 15.06 -11.85 1.61
N THR A 517 14.69 -12.97 2.23
CA THR A 517 13.51 -13.08 3.10
C THR A 517 13.67 -12.31 4.41
N LEU A 518 14.89 -12.24 4.96
CA LEU A 518 15.15 -11.50 6.20
C LEU A 518 15.22 -9.99 5.95
N LEU A 519 15.74 -9.57 4.79
CA LEU A 519 15.94 -8.17 4.45
C LEU A 519 14.70 -7.52 3.81
N THR A 520 13.80 -8.28 3.19
CA THR A 520 12.62 -7.74 2.50
C THR A 520 11.67 -6.97 3.43
N GLY A 521 11.63 -7.31 4.72
CA GLY A 521 10.86 -6.52 5.70
C GLY A 521 11.40 -5.10 5.93
N PHE A 522 12.66 -4.84 5.59
CA PHE A 522 13.34 -3.55 5.81
C PHE A 522 13.66 -2.80 4.52
N LEU A 523 13.67 -3.49 3.39
CA LEU A 523 14.07 -2.95 2.10
C LEU A 523 12.95 -3.15 1.10
N ASN A 524 12.77 -2.19 0.20
CA ASN A 524 11.86 -2.36 -0.93
C ASN A 524 12.28 -3.58 -1.78
N ASN A 525 11.32 -4.43 -2.15
CA ASN A 525 11.55 -5.69 -2.86
C ASN A 525 12.39 -5.49 -4.14
N ALA A 526 12.16 -4.40 -4.88
CA ALA A 526 12.90 -4.09 -6.11
C ALA A 526 14.36 -3.69 -5.82
N ALA A 527 14.58 -2.84 -4.82
CA ALA A 527 15.92 -2.41 -4.42
C ALA A 527 16.75 -3.58 -3.89
N LEU A 528 16.16 -4.41 -3.02
CA LEU A 528 16.81 -5.61 -2.48
C LEU A 528 17.22 -6.57 -3.60
N THR A 529 16.34 -6.80 -4.57
CA THR A 529 16.64 -7.66 -5.72
C THR A 529 17.82 -7.12 -6.54
N LEU A 530 17.82 -5.81 -6.81
CA LEU A 530 18.88 -5.16 -7.59
C LEU A 530 20.23 -5.12 -6.87
N MET A 531 20.23 -5.12 -5.54
CA MET A 531 21.44 -5.24 -4.72
C MET A 531 21.99 -6.67 -4.70
N LEU A 532 21.12 -7.68 -4.59
CA LEU A 532 21.52 -9.09 -4.48
C LEU A 532 21.80 -9.76 -5.84
N ALA A 533 21.19 -9.29 -6.94
CA ALA A 533 21.37 -9.90 -8.25
C ALA A 533 22.84 -9.94 -8.74
N PRO A 534 23.65 -8.87 -8.61
CA PRO A 534 25.08 -8.94 -8.94
C PRO A 534 25.83 -10.00 -8.12
N ILE A 535 25.54 -10.10 -6.81
CA ILE A 535 26.16 -11.10 -5.93
C ILE A 535 25.78 -12.51 -6.37
N ALA A 536 24.52 -12.74 -6.75
CA ALA A 536 24.05 -14.02 -7.26
C ALA A 536 24.74 -14.44 -8.57
N VAL A 537 24.98 -13.48 -9.49
CA VAL A 537 25.72 -13.73 -10.73
C VAL A 537 27.17 -14.11 -10.43
N GLU A 538 27.87 -13.35 -9.59
CA GLU A 538 29.27 -13.63 -9.23
C GLU A 538 29.39 -14.98 -8.48
N LEU A 539 28.50 -15.25 -7.52
CA LEU A 539 28.49 -16.51 -6.77
C LEU A 539 28.23 -17.71 -7.67
N SER A 540 27.38 -17.56 -8.70
CA SER A 540 27.18 -18.63 -9.68
C SER A 540 28.44 -18.92 -10.49
N ALA A 541 29.21 -17.89 -10.83
CA ALA A 541 30.46 -18.03 -11.57
C ALA A 541 31.53 -18.72 -10.72
N GLU A 542 31.66 -18.35 -9.44
CA GLU A 542 32.59 -19.00 -8.50
C GLU A 542 32.26 -20.47 -8.26
N LEU A 543 30.97 -20.82 -8.17
CA LEU A 543 30.52 -22.19 -7.98
C LEU A 543 30.43 -23.00 -9.29
N GLY A 544 30.67 -22.38 -10.44
CA GLY A 544 30.57 -23.03 -11.75
C GLY A 544 29.16 -23.52 -12.11
N VAL A 545 28.12 -22.81 -11.66
CA VAL A 545 26.71 -23.15 -11.89
C VAL A 545 25.99 -22.07 -12.69
N SER A 546 24.81 -22.41 -13.22
CA SER A 546 23.95 -21.43 -13.89
C SER A 546 23.56 -20.29 -12.92
N PRO A 547 23.55 -19.01 -13.35
CA PRO A 547 23.11 -17.88 -12.53
C PRO A 547 21.60 -17.90 -12.28
N ARG A 548 20.82 -18.46 -13.20
CA ARG A 548 19.36 -18.37 -13.23
C ARG A 548 18.67 -18.88 -11.95
N PRO A 549 19.04 -20.05 -11.38
CA PRO A 549 18.47 -20.53 -10.12
C PRO A 549 18.75 -19.61 -8.93
N LEU A 550 19.95 -19.02 -8.85
CA LEU A 550 20.34 -18.12 -7.76
C LEU A 550 19.60 -16.78 -7.87
N LEU A 551 19.41 -16.27 -9.09
CA LEU A 551 18.62 -15.07 -9.35
C LEU A 551 17.14 -15.25 -8.97
N PHE A 552 16.55 -16.42 -9.25
CA PHE A 552 15.20 -16.72 -8.79
C PHE A 552 15.11 -16.92 -7.28
N ALA A 553 16.17 -17.44 -6.63
CA ALA A 553 16.26 -17.47 -5.17
C ALA A 553 16.18 -16.05 -4.57
N VAL A 554 16.88 -15.09 -5.17
CA VAL A 554 16.82 -13.68 -4.80
C VAL A 554 15.42 -13.10 -4.99
N VAL A 555 14.81 -13.27 -6.17
CA VAL A 555 13.47 -12.71 -6.46
C VAL A 555 12.40 -13.25 -5.52
N LEU A 556 12.41 -14.56 -5.27
CA LEU A 556 11.43 -15.22 -4.42
C LEU A 556 11.65 -14.85 -2.95
N GLY A 557 12.90 -14.81 -2.48
CA GLY A 557 13.24 -14.36 -1.13
C GLY A 557 12.86 -12.90 -0.89
N ALA A 558 13.17 -12.01 -1.85
CA ALA A 558 12.81 -10.60 -1.79
C ALA A 558 11.30 -10.35 -1.84
N SER A 559 10.50 -11.34 -2.28
CA SER A 559 9.04 -11.26 -2.35
C SER A 559 8.33 -11.92 -1.16
N ALA A 560 9.06 -12.65 -0.30
CA ALA A 560 8.51 -13.47 0.79
C ALA A 560 8.41 -12.71 2.13
N ASP A 561 7.89 -11.48 2.12
CA ASP A 561 7.67 -10.69 3.34
C ASP A 561 6.42 -11.14 4.10
N PHE A 562 6.56 -12.18 4.93
CA PHE A 562 5.45 -12.66 5.77
C PHE A 562 5.68 -12.43 7.27
N LEU A 563 6.91 -12.11 7.66
CA LEU A 563 7.36 -12.13 9.06
C LEU A 563 7.05 -10.84 9.82
N THR A 564 6.92 -9.72 9.11
CA THR A 564 6.89 -8.40 9.74
C THR A 564 5.72 -7.55 9.24
N PRO A 565 5.21 -6.62 10.06
CA PRO A 565 4.25 -5.61 9.62
C PRO A 565 4.89 -4.45 8.85
N VAL A 566 6.22 -4.43 8.70
CA VAL A 566 6.96 -3.26 8.20
C VAL A 566 6.83 -3.13 6.69
N GLY A 567 6.82 -4.25 5.96
CA GLY A 567 6.63 -4.20 4.51
C GLY A 567 5.25 -3.66 4.12
N GLN A 568 5.23 -2.98 2.97
CA GLN A 568 4.12 -2.14 2.52
C GLN A 568 2.76 -2.88 2.47
N SER A 569 2.77 -4.12 1.99
CA SER A 569 1.58 -4.98 1.94
C SER A 569 1.04 -5.31 3.33
N ASN A 570 1.93 -5.62 4.28
CA ASN A 570 1.57 -6.02 5.62
C ASN A 570 1.12 -4.83 6.48
N ALA A 571 1.73 -3.65 6.30
CA ALA A 571 1.36 -2.42 7.00
C ALA A 571 -0.09 -1.99 6.71
N LEU A 572 -0.54 -2.14 5.46
CA LEU A 572 -1.90 -1.82 5.00
C LEU A 572 -3.00 -2.60 5.73
N VAL A 573 -2.70 -3.85 6.09
CA VAL A 573 -3.67 -4.74 6.74
C VAL A 573 -3.52 -4.75 8.26
N MET A 574 -2.39 -4.23 8.78
CA MET A 574 -2.09 -4.19 10.21
C MET A 574 -3.15 -3.43 11.00
N GLY A 575 -3.52 -2.25 10.52
CA GLY A 575 -4.49 -1.35 11.14
C GLY A 575 -5.90 -1.92 11.18
N PRO A 576 -6.54 -2.12 10.01
CA PRO A 576 -7.89 -2.68 9.93
C PRO A 576 -7.98 -4.10 10.53
N GLY A 577 -6.92 -4.91 10.45
CA GLY A 577 -6.85 -6.23 11.08
C GLY A 577 -6.53 -6.21 12.58
N GLN A 578 -6.20 -5.05 13.14
CA GLN A 578 -5.75 -4.85 14.52
C GLN A 578 -4.60 -5.77 14.93
N TYR A 579 -3.69 -6.09 14.01
CA TYR A 579 -2.60 -7.03 14.25
C TYR A 579 -1.50 -6.40 15.09
N ARG A 580 -0.80 -7.25 15.86
CA ARG A 580 0.46 -6.91 16.54
C ARG A 580 1.63 -7.60 15.85
N PHE A 581 2.84 -7.12 16.08
CA PHE A 581 4.06 -7.72 15.50
C PHE A 581 4.15 -9.23 15.76
N ARG A 582 3.80 -9.68 16.98
CA ARG A 582 3.78 -11.11 17.34
C ARG A 582 2.82 -11.93 16.48
N ASP A 583 1.72 -11.34 16.01
CA ASP A 583 0.75 -12.03 15.15
C ASP A 583 1.39 -12.38 13.80
N TYR A 584 2.19 -11.46 13.22
CA TYR A 584 2.96 -11.70 11.99
C TYR A 584 4.02 -12.77 12.16
N VAL A 585 4.82 -12.74 13.23
CA VAL A 585 5.82 -13.80 13.44
C VAL A 585 5.14 -15.16 13.63
N ARG A 586 4.02 -15.21 14.36
CA ARG A 586 3.31 -16.47 14.65
C ARG A 586 2.70 -17.11 13.40
N ALA A 587 2.10 -16.32 12.51
CA ALA A 587 1.46 -16.82 11.28
C ALA A 587 2.42 -16.85 10.08
N GLY A 588 3.32 -15.89 10.01
CA GLY A 588 4.30 -15.74 8.94
C GLY A 588 5.43 -16.74 9.01
N ALA A 589 6.02 -17.01 10.19
CA ALA A 589 7.20 -17.87 10.27
C ALA A 589 6.97 -19.30 9.74
N PRO A 590 5.84 -19.98 10.04
CA PRO A 590 5.55 -21.28 9.43
C PRO A 590 5.36 -21.19 7.92
N LEU A 591 4.73 -20.14 7.42
CA LEU A 591 4.52 -19.92 5.98
C LEU A 591 5.85 -19.65 5.26
N THR A 592 6.69 -18.80 5.83
CA THR A 592 8.04 -18.52 5.35
C THR A 592 8.86 -19.81 5.25
N LEU A 593 8.82 -20.67 6.28
CA LEU A 593 9.51 -21.96 6.25
C LEU A 593 8.94 -22.88 5.16
N LEU A 594 7.61 -22.92 4.99
CA LEU A 594 6.95 -23.72 3.96
C LEU A 594 7.36 -23.26 2.55
N CYS A 595 7.34 -21.94 2.30
CA CYS A 595 7.78 -21.34 1.04
C CYS A 595 9.27 -21.57 0.79
N PHE A 596 10.11 -21.48 1.82
CA PHE A 596 11.53 -21.79 1.72
C PHE A 596 11.76 -23.25 1.31
N LEU A 597 11.12 -24.21 1.99
CA LEU A 597 11.25 -25.62 1.65
C LEU A 597 10.75 -25.92 0.23
N ALA A 598 9.65 -25.30 -0.18
CA ALA A 598 9.15 -25.40 -1.54
C ALA A 598 10.12 -24.79 -2.56
N ALA A 599 10.73 -23.64 -2.25
CA ALA A 599 11.70 -22.99 -3.12
C ALA A 599 12.96 -23.86 -3.31
N MET A 600 13.42 -24.51 -2.23
CA MET A 600 14.56 -25.45 -2.28
C MET A 600 14.33 -26.65 -3.21
N VAL A 601 13.08 -27.03 -3.45
CA VAL A 601 12.71 -28.11 -4.37
C VAL A 601 12.41 -27.58 -5.77
N LEU A 602 11.59 -26.53 -5.87
CA LEU A 602 11.06 -26.01 -7.12
C LEU A 602 12.12 -25.27 -7.94
N ILE A 603 13.00 -24.50 -7.30
CA ILE A 603 14.02 -23.72 -8.02
C ILE A 603 14.96 -24.64 -8.80
N PRO A 604 15.63 -25.64 -8.19
CA PRO A 604 16.52 -26.53 -8.94
C PRO A 604 15.80 -27.43 -9.94
N TRP A 605 14.49 -27.66 -9.73
CA TRP A 605 13.67 -28.49 -10.62
C TRP A 605 13.28 -27.74 -11.90
N LEU A 606 12.91 -26.46 -11.79
CA LEU A 606 12.52 -25.63 -12.93
C LEU A 606 13.72 -25.00 -13.62
N TRP A 607 14.76 -24.63 -12.87
CA TRP A 607 16.01 -24.08 -13.38
C TRP A 607 17.17 -24.98 -12.95
N PRO A 608 17.67 -25.84 -13.85
CA PRO A 608 18.78 -26.72 -13.55
C PRO A 608 20.05 -25.95 -13.13
N LEU A 609 20.76 -26.51 -12.15
CA LEU A 609 22.00 -25.94 -11.60
C LEU A 609 23.17 -26.00 -12.59
N GLN A 610 23.18 -26.99 -13.47
CA GLN A 610 24.16 -27.06 -14.56
C GLN A 610 23.55 -26.43 -15.81
N PRO A 611 24.33 -25.64 -16.58
CA PRO A 611 23.89 -25.25 -17.91
C PRO A 611 23.57 -26.52 -18.71
N GLY A 612 22.40 -26.56 -19.35
CA GLY A 612 22.08 -27.65 -20.28
C GLY A 612 23.11 -27.72 -21.41
N PRO A 613 23.28 -28.89 -22.05
CA PRO A 613 24.18 -29.05 -23.19
C PRO A 613 23.89 -28.09 -24.34
#